data_AF-A0A0N0LKA0-F1
#
_entry.id   AF-A0A0N0LKA0-F1
#
_cell.length_a   1.000
_cell.length_b   1.000
_cell.length_c   1.000
_cell.angle_alpha   90.00
_cell.angle_beta   90.00
_cell.angle_gamma   90.00
#
_symmetry.space_group_name_H-M   'P 1'
#
loop_
_entity.id
_entity.type
_entity.pdbx_description
1 polymer ?
#
loop_
_entity_poly.entity_id
_entity_poly.type
_entity_poly.pdbx_seq_one_letter_code
_entity_poly.pdbx_strand_id
1 'polypeptide(L)'
;MGSSYSTDTILVIEKTFIEDIVNVIHEIMLENNFTIDHNYSSFHFEDTDPSPDSDIDDAKTIMVETLEDALKTLEEFKKHPTGGSYSYDMHWGYNEGYSTLVAFLSFDYKNIEAVIFYVRQNVFELAHEKELKKVFSEINKRAKVIAAAQNTDYGTDDYHEIIVIEEILSGNIHTKYEYKFRE
;
A
#
# COMPACT_ATOMS: atom_id res chain seq x y z
N MET A 1 -15.83 8.38 15.36
CA MET A 1 -14.72 9.35 15.61
C MET A 1 -13.92 9.38 14.33
N GLY A 2 -13.82 10.57 13.71
CA GLY A 2 -13.45 10.74 12.30
C GLY A 2 -12.06 10.22 11.97
N SER A 3 -11.96 9.51 10.84
CA SER A 3 -10.71 9.07 10.25
C SER A 3 -9.79 10.28 10.07
N SER A 4 -8.53 10.15 10.50
CA SER A 4 -7.50 11.09 10.09
C SER A 4 -7.28 10.86 8.59
N TYR A 5 -7.80 11.75 7.76
CA TYR A 5 -7.80 11.64 6.31
C TYR A 5 -6.42 11.21 5.78
N SER A 6 -6.35 10.08 5.10
CA SER A 6 -5.17 9.58 4.40
C SER A 6 -5.16 10.13 2.98
N THR A 7 -4.00 10.47 2.45
CA THR A 7 -3.78 10.53 1.01
C THR A 7 -3.49 9.11 0.56
N ASP A 8 -4.29 8.61 -0.36
CA ASP A 8 -4.14 7.27 -0.87
C ASP A 8 -3.61 7.37 -2.28
N THR A 9 -2.45 6.77 -2.49
CA THR A 9 -1.90 6.60 -3.83
C THR A 9 -2.03 5.14 -4.21
N ILE A 10 -2.88 4.87 -5.21
CA ILE A 10 -3.10 3.55 -5.78
C ILE A 10 -2.21 3.41 -6.99
N LEU A 11 -1.39 2.37 -7.03
CA LEU A 11 -0.62 1.96 -8.18
C LEU A 11 -1.22 0.65 -8.70
N VAL A 12 -1.93 0.71 -9.83
CA VAL A 12 -2.45 -0.49 -10.50
C VAL A 12 -1.35 -1.04 -11.39
N ILE A 13 -0.98 -2.30 -11.18
CA ILE A 13 0.18 -2.95 -11.80
C ILE A 13 -0.23 -4.11 -12.69
N GLU A 14 0.68 -4.53 -13.57
CA GLU A 14 0.52 -5.83 -14.23
C GLU A 14 0.45 -6.94 -13.17
N LYS A 15 -0.47 -7.90 -13.35
CA LYS A 15 -0.64 -9.05 -12.44
C LYS A 15 0.72 -9.68 -12.15
N THR A 16 1.14 -9.60 -10.90
CA THR A 16 2.44 -10.06 -10.43
C THR A 16 2.25 -10.98 -9.24
N PHE A 17 3.02 -12.08 -9.16
CA PHE A 17 2.97 -12.97 -8.00
C PHE A 17 3.26 -12.20 -6.72
N ILE A 18 2.56 -12.58 -5.65
CA ILE A 18 2.60 -11.87 -4.36
C ILE A 18 4.03 -11.76 -3.82
N GLU A 19 4.77 -12.86 -3.81
CA GLU A 19 6.18 -12.87 -3.37
C GLU A 19 7.04 -11.88 -4.17
N ASP A 20 6.90 -11.86 -5.49
CA ASP A 20 7.72 -11.03 -6.38
C ASP A 20 7.46 -9.53 -6.14
N ILE A 21 6.19 -9.12 -6.11
CA ILE A 21 5.85 -7.71 -5.92
C ILE A 21 6.18 -7.25 -4.49
N VAL A 22 5.94 -8.07 -3.48
CA VAL A 22 6.27 -7.75 -2.08
C VAL A 22 7.76 -7.53 -1.92
N ASN A 23 8.59 -8.40 -2.52
CA ASN A 23 10.04 -8.23 -2.55
C ASN A 23 10.45 -6.92 -3.23
N VAL A 24 9.91 -6.63 -4.42
CA VAL A 24 10.21 -5.40 -5.16
C VAL A 24 9.84 -4.15 -4.35
N ILE A 25 8.65 -4.11 -3.77
CA ILE A 25 8.22 -2.96 -2.96
C ILE A 25 9.09 -2.84 -1.72
N HIS A 26 9.37 -3.94 -1.02
CA HIS A 26 10.22 -3.91 0.17
C HIS A 26 11.63 -3.37 -0.12
N GLU A 27 12.27 -3.85 -1.18
CA GLU A 27 13.59 -3.36 -1.61
C GLU A 27 13.57 -1.86 -1.93
N ILE A 28 12.57 -1.39 -2.68
CA ILE A 28 12.41 0.03 -3.01
C ILE A 28 12.25 0.87 -1.73
N MET A 29 11.46 0.40 -0.76
CA MET A 29 11.27 1.12 0.51
C MET A 29 12.61 1.25 1.25
N LEU A 30 13.38 0.17 1.38
CA LEU A 30 14.70 0.19 2.03
C LEU A 30 15.69 1.14 1.31
N GLU A 31 15.74 1.11 -0.02
CA GLU A 31 16.59 2.01 -0.83
C GLU A 31 16.23 3.49 -0.69
N ASN A 32 15.02 3.80 -0.20
CA ASN A 32 14.51 5.15 0.00
C ASN A 32 14.43 5.54 1.49
N ASN A 33 15.27 4.92 2.33
CA ASN A 33 15.40 5.22 3.77
C ASN A 33 14.16 4.94 4.61
N PHE A 34 13.30 4.04 4.14
CA PHE A 34 12.26 3.46 4.97
C PHE A 34 12.78 2.22 5.68
N THR A 35 12.24 1.95 6.85
CA THR A 35 12.39 0.68 7.57
C THR A 35 11.01 0.09 7.79
N ILE A 36 10.90 -1.23 7.78
CA ILE A 36 9.64 -1.85 8.20
C ILE A 36 9.32 -1.37 9.62
N ASP A 37 8.13 -0.83 9.80
CA ASP A 37 7.67 -0.46 11.13
C ASP A 37 7.61 -1.75 11.96
N HIS A 38 8.06 -1.65 13.19
CA HIS A 38 8.03 -2.74 14.17
C HIS A 38 7.65 -2.25 15.57
N ASN A 39 7.37 -0.95 15.74
CA ASN A 39 7.03 -0.36 17.03
C ASN A 39 5.50 -0.38 17.20
N TYR A 40 4.95 -1.56 17.53
CA TYR A 40 3.51 -1.85 17.54
C TYR A 40 2.87 -1.90 16.15
N SER A 41 3.57 -2.52 15.21
CA SER A 41 3.11 -2.60 13.83
C SER A 41 2.06 -3.67 13.67
N SER A 42 1.03 -3.30 12.91
CA SER A 42 -0.08 -4.18 12.57
C SER A 42 0.12 -4.66 11.15
N PHE A 43 0.26 -5.98 10.99
CA PHE A 43 0.13 -6.62 9.69
C PHE A 43 -1.32 -7.04 9.52
N HIS A 44 -1.93 -6.66 8.40
CA HIS A 44 -3.28 -7.09 8.08
C HIS A 44 -3.23 -8.11 6.97
N PHE A 45 -3.91 -9.23 7.16
CA PHE A 45 -4.11 -10.26 6.16
C PHE A 45 -5.58 -10.29 5.81
N GLU A 46 -5.91 -10.13 4.52
CA GLU A 46 -7.27 -10.26 4.02
C GLU A 46 -7.72 -11.73 4.11
N ASP A 47 -8.99 -11.99 4.43
CA ASP A 47 -9.48 -13.36 4.60
C ASP A 47 -9.36 -14.20 3.31
N THR A 48 -9.04 -15.47 3.50
CA THR A 48 -8.90 -16.48 2.45
C THR A 48 -10.18 -17.25 2.16
N ASP A 49 -11.26 -17.06 2.93
CA ASP A 49 -12.57 -17.69 2.67
C ASP A 49 -13.43 -16.83 1.72
N PRO A 50 -13.64 -17.24 0.46
CA PRO A 50 -14.45 -16.50 -0.50
C PRO A 50 -15.96 -16.73 -0.33
N SER A 51 -16.40 -17.42 0.73
CA SER A 51 -17.82 -17.71 0.92
C SER A 51 -18.60 -16.42 1.17
N PRO A 52 -19.80 -16.27 0.59
CA PRO A 52 -20.67 -15.09 0.81
C PRO A 52 -21.22 -15.00 2.24
N ASP A 53 -20.93 -16.00 3.09
CA ASP A 53 -21.22 -16.02 4.52
C ASP A 53 -19.96 -15.74 5.37
N SER A 54 -18.79 -15.52 4.75
CA SER A 54 -17.66 -14.90 5.46
C SER A 54 -18.07 -13.46 5.76
N ASP A 55 -18.23 -13.15 7.03
CA ASP A 55 -18.24 -11.76 7.44
C ASP A 55 -16.90 -11.19 6.94
N ILE A 56 -16.90 -10.04 6.25
CA ILE A 56 -15.72 -9.29 5.75
C ILE A 56 -14.69 -8.98 6.88
N ASP A 57 -14.95 -9.44 8.11
CA ASP A 57 -14.31 -9.12 9.38
C ASP A 57 -13.26 -10.16 9.85
N ASP A 58 -12.94 -11.20 9.07
CA ASP A 58 -11.91 -12.20 9.42
C ASP A 58 -10.47 -11.73 9.13
N ALA A 59 -10.27 -10.41 8.93
CA ALA A 59 -8.97 -9.80 8.79
C ALA A 59 -8.09 -10.06 10.02
N LYS A 60 -7.00 -10.82 9.84
CA LYS A 60 -6.07 -11.10 10.93
C LYS A 60 -5.12 -9.92 11.09
N THR A 61 -5.16 -9.29 12.27
CA THR A 61 -4.14 -8.31 12.67
C THR A 61 -3.06 -8.99 13.51
N ILE A 62 -1.81 -8.93 13.07
CA ILE A 62 -0.65 -9.40 13.84
C ILE A 62 0.12 -8.20 14.35
N MET A 63 0.26 -8.11 15.68
CA MET A 63 1.11 -7.11 16.33
C MET A 63 2.51 -7.66 16.52
N VAL A 64 3.52 -6.88 16.13
CA VAL A 64 4.93 -7.17 16.38
C VAL A 64 5.60 -6.01 17.10
N GLU A 65 6.60 -6.32 17.92
CA GLU A 65 7.35 -5.34 18.72
C GLU A 65 8.85 -5.30 18.39
N THR A 66 9.33 -6.21 17.53
CA THR A 66 10.75 -6.30 17.15
C THR A 66 10.92 -6.35 15.65
N LEU A 67 12.03 -5.80 15.15
CA LEU A 67 12.38 -5.86 13.73
C LEU A 67 12.54 -7.31 13.23
N GLU A 68 13.07 -8.20 14.06
CA GLU A 68 13.20 -9.61 13.70
C GLU A 68 11.84 -10.27 13.47
N ASP A 69 10.88 -10.00 14.33
CA ASP A 69 9.53 -10.55 14.19
C ASP A 69 8.78 -9.89 13.03
N ALA A 70 8.94 -8.58 12.81
CA ALA A 70 8.39 -7.90 11.64
C ALA A 70 8.90 -8.51 10.32
N LEU A 71 10.20 -8.84 10.24
CA LEU A 71 10.77 -9.51 9.07
C LEU A 71 10.23 -10.94 8.90
N LYS A 72 10.06 -11.70 10.00
CA LYS A 72 9.42 -13.03 9.93
C LYS A 72 7.98 -12.93 9.43
N THR A 73 7.22 -11.97 9.94
CA THR A 73 5.83 -11.75 9.49
C THR A 73 5.78 -11.34 8.02
N LEU A 74 6.73 -10.54 7.53
CA LEU A 74 6.86 -10.24 6.10
C LEU A 74 7.12 -11.50 5.26
N GLU A 75 7.93 -12.45 5.73
CA GLU A 75 8.15 -13.73 5.05
C GLU A 75 6.92 -14.65 5.05
N GLU A 76 6.05 -14.53 6.07
CA GLU A 76 4.75 -15.19 6.08
C GLU A 76 3.77 -14.51 5.10
N PHE A 77 3.79 -13.18 5.04
CA PHE A 77 2.98 -12.37 4.14
C PHE A 77 3.19 -12.71 2.66
N LYS A 78 4.44 -12.91 2.24
CA LYS A 78 4.78 -13.32 0.86
C LYS A 78 4.08 -14.61 0.41
N LYS A 79 3.61 -15.43 1.36
CA LYS A 79 2.95 -16.71 1.11
C LYS A 79 1.42 -16.61 1.21
N HIS A 80 0.88 -15.46 1.60
CA HIS A 80 -0.54 -15.28 1.81
C HIS A 80 -1.27 -14.94 0.50
N PRO A 81 -2.28 -15.71 0.08
CA PRO A 81 -2.85 -15.62 -1.27
C PRO A 81 -3.68 -14.36 -1.55
N THR A 82 -4.20 -13.70 -0.52
CA THR A 82 -5.13 -12.57 -0.64
C THR A 82 -4.43 -11.20 -0.62
N GLY A 83 -3.13 -11.18 -0.35
CA GLY A 83 -2.39 -9.95 -0.04
C GLY A 83 -2.63 -9.49 1.39
N GLY A 84 -2.80 -8.18 1.58
CA GLY A 84 -2.94 -7.50 2.87
C GLY A 84 -1.99 -6.31 2.99
N SER A 85 -1.62 -5.88 4.21
CA SER A 85 -0.85 -4.64 4.38
C SER A 85 0.18 -4.66 5.51
N TYR A 86 1.20 -3.83 5.36
CA TYR A 86 2.23 -3.58 6.38
C TYR A 86 2.73 -2.14 6.36
N SER A 87 3.16 -1.67 7.53
CA SER A 87 3.64 -0.30 7.72
C SER A 87 5.15 -0.18 7.53
N TYR A 88 5.58 0.97 7.03
CA TYR A 88 6.97 1.42 7.04
C TYR A 88 7.10 2.76 7.72
N ASP A 89 8.21 2.95 8.42
CA ASP A 89 8.62 4.22 8.95
C ASP A 89 9.77 4.82 8.14
N MET A 90 9.65 6.10 7.82
CA MET A 90 10.77 6.92 7.36
C MET A 90 11.19 7.84 8.49
N HIS A 91 12.49 7.86 8.80
CA HIS A 91 13.07 8.78 9.78
C HIS A 91 14.07 9.70 9.06
N TRP A 92 13.95 11.01 9.24
CA TRP A 92 14.90 11.98 8.65
C TRP A 92 15.60 12.89 9.68
N GLY A 93 15.46 12.58 10.96
CA GLY A 93 16.11 13.31 12.06
C GLY A 93 15.91 12.62 13.41
N TYR A 94 16.41 13.24 14.48
CA TYR A 94 16.38 12.63 15.82
C TYR A 94 14.96 12.36 16.36
N ASN A 95 13.94 13.12 15.92
CA ASN A 95 12.55 13.00 16.38
C ASN A 95 11.52 13.20 15.23
N GLU A 96 11.96 13.20 13.98
CA GLU A 96 11.10 13.50 12.83
C GLU A 96 11.05 12.30 11.88
N GLY A 97 9.83 11.95 11.52
CA GLY A 97 9.55 10.83 10.65
C GLY A 97 8.06 10.66 10.44
N TYR A 98 7.70 9.69 9.61
CA TYR A 98 6.32 9.32 9.38
C TYR A 98 6.20 7.85 9.03
N SER A 99 5.00 7.32 9.31
CA SER A 99 4.63 5.98 8.90
C SER A 99 3.76 6.02 7.65
N THR A 100 3.99 5.09 6.73
CA THR A 100 3.11 4.81 5.59
C THR A 100 2.64 3.37 5.69
N LEU A 101 1.33 3.14 5.55
CA LEU A 101 0.80 1.79 5.40
C LEU A 101 0.80 1.45 3.91
N VAL A 102 1.30 0.26 3.57
CA VAL A 102 1.35 -0.24 2.19
C VAL A 102 0.48 -1.48 2.10
N ALA A 103 -0.58 -1.41 1.33
CA ALA A 103 -1.48 -2.54 1.07
C ALA A 103 -1.26 -3.12 -0.33
N PHE A 104 -1.47 -4.42 -0.43
CA PHE A 104 -1.34 -5.24 -1.63
C PHE A 104 -2.69 -5.91 -1.84
N LEU A 105 -3.36 -5.58 -2.94
CA LEU A 105 -4.68 -6.09 -3.25
C LEU A 105 -4.62 -7.19 -4.30
N SER A 106 -5.23 -8.33 -3.99
CA SER A 106 -5.43 -9.46 -4.90
C SER A 106 -6.92 -9.68 -5.19
N PHE A 107 -7.29 -9.74 -6.46
CA PHE A 107 -8.65 -10.11 -6.88
C PHE A 107 -8.78 -11.59 -7.28
N ASP A 108 -7.67 -12.25 -7.57
CA ASP A 108 -7.65 -13.66 -8.00
C ASP A 108 -7.01 -14.61 -6.97
N TYR A 109 -6.71 -14.10 -5.78
CA TYR A 109 -6.07 -14.81 -4.67
C TYR A 109 -4.73 -15.47 -5.03
N LYS A 110 -4.01 -14.88 -6.00
CA LYS A 110 -2.76 -15.43 -6.53
C LYS A 110 -1.76 -14.36 -6.93
N ASN A 111 -2.25 -13.29 -7.56
CA ASN A 111 -1.46 -12.18 -8.03
C ASN A 111 -1.94 -10.89 -7.35
N ILE A 112 -1.04 -9.94 -7.21
CA ILE A 112 -1.40 -8.57 -6.85
C ILE A 112 -1.67 -7.78 -8.12
N GLU A 113 -2.77 -7.05 -8.12
CA GLU A 113 -3.16 -6.12 -9.18
C GLU A 113 -2.99 -4.65 -8.77
N ALA A 114 -2.93 -4.36 -7.47
CA ALA A 114 -2.74 -3.01 -7.00
C ALA A 114 -1.92 -2.94 -5.71
N VAL A 115 -1.12 -1.88 -5.60
CA VAL A 115 -0.41 -1.49 -4.37
C VAL A 115 -0.94 -0.13 -3.94
N ILE A 116 -1.38 -0.01 -2.70
CA ILE A 116 -1.98 1.21 -2.15
C ILE A 116 -1.09 1.75 -1.03
N PHE A 117 -0.76 3.03 -1.10
CA PHE A 117 -0.01 3.73 -0.07
C PHE A 117 -0.94 4.67 0.67
N TYR A 118 -1.17 4.39 1.96
CA TYR A 118 -1.93 5.26 2.85
C TYR A 118 -0.96 6.11 3.67
N VAL A 119 -1.04 7.42 3.48
CA VAL A 119 -0.21 8.40 4.17
C VAL A 119 -1.11 9.44 4.83
N ARG A 120 -0.91 9.77 6.11
CA ARG A 120 -1.74 10.81 6.75
C ARG A 120 -1.62 12.14 5.99
N GLN A 121 -2.72 12.87 5.79
CA GLN A 121 -2.72 14.10 4.98
C GLN A 121 -1.68 15.13 5.43
N ASN A 122 -1.57 15.39 6.74
CA ASN A 122 -0.57 16.32 7.27
C ASN A 122 0.86 15.86 7.00
N VAL A 123 1.09 14.55 6.93
CA VAL A 123 2.35 13.97 6.48
C VAL A 123 2.48 14.17 4.98
N PHE A 124 1.50 13.86 4.14
CA PHE A 124 1.62 14.07 2.70
C PHE A 124 1.94 15.53 2.32
N GLU A 125 1.35 16.50 3.03
CA GLU A 125 1.57 17.94 2.83
C GLU A 125 2.94 18.43 3.38
N LEU A 126 3.47 17.82 4.46
CA LEU A 126 4.72 18.23 5.13
C LEU A 126 5.93 17.36 4.74
N ALA A 127 5.73 16.05 4.72
CA ALA A 127 6.67 15.01 4.39
C ALA A 127 6.89 14.99 2.89
N HIS A 128 7.79 15.88 2.47
CA HIS A 128 8.65 15.69 1.30
C HIS A 128 7.99 14.85 0.21
N GLU A 129 6.91 15.37 -0.41
CA GLU A 129 6.21 14.78 -1.55
C GLU A 129 7.20 14.13 -2.55
N LYS A 130 8.40 14.71 -2.65
CA LYS A 130 9.59 14.21 -3.33
C LYS A 130 10.02 12.77 -2.99
N GLU A 131 10.06 12.35 -1.72
CA GLU A 131 10.54 11.03 -1.31
C GLU A 131 9.53 9.93 -1.68
N LEU A 132 8.24 10.15 -1.42
CA LEU A 132 7.18 9.25 -1.92
C LEU A 132 7.13 9.24 -3.45
N LYS A 133 7.29 10.40 -4.12
CA LYS A 133 7.43 10.45 -5.59
C LYS A 133 8.59 9.59 -6.10
N LYS A 134 9.72 9.57 -5.39
CA LYS A 134 10.87 8.74 -5.73
C LYS A 134 10.54 7.26 -5.59
N VAL A 135 9.88 6.86 -4.50
CA VAL A 135 9.36 5.50 -4.31
C VAL A 135 8.43 5.12 -5.48
N PHE A 136 7.41 5.93 -5.78
CA PHE A 136 6.45 5.66 -6.85
C PHE A 136 7.12 5.56 -8.23
N SER A 137 8.11 6.41 -8.51
CA SER A 137 8.90 6.36 -9.74
C SER A 137 9.72 5.07 -9.85
N GLU A 138 10.35 4.61 -8.77
CA GLU A 138 11.06 3.32 -8.77
C GLU A 138 10.12 2.12 -8.93
N ILE A 139 8.94 2.17 -8.33
CA ILE A 139 7.91 1.13 -8.51
C ILE A 139 7.49 1.07 -9.98
N ASN A 140 7.22 2.22 -10.61
CA ASN A 140 6.87 2.28 -12.02
C ASN A 140 7.96 1.64 -12.92
N LYS A 141 9.23 1.81 -12.58
CA LYS A 141 10.36 1.21 -13.31
C LYS A 141 10.46 -0.32 -13.12
N ARG A 142 10.16 -0.83 -11.92
CA ARG A 142 10.42 -2.24 -11.55
C ARG A 142 9.18 -3.15 -11.62
N ALA A 143 7.98 -2.59 -11.43
CA ALA A 143 6.74 -3.33 -11.26
C ALA A 143 5.68 -3.07 -12.36
N LYS A 144 6.06 -2.45 -13.49
CA LYS A 144 5.18 -2.14 -14.63
C LYS A 144 3.79 -1.63 -14.21
N VAL A 145 3.74 -0.39 -13.75
CA VAL A 145 2.47 0.25 -13.39
C VAL A 145 1.65 0.50 -14.67
N ILE A 146 0.41 0.03 -14.68
CA ILE A 146 -0.58 0.26 -15.75
C ILE A 146 -1.14 1.67 -15.62
N ALA A 147 -1.54 2.05 -14.42
CA ALA A 147 -2.01 3.39 -14.09
C ALA A 147 -1.81 3.67 -12.61
N ALA A 148 -1.81 4.95 -12.26
CA ALA A 148 -1.80 5.37 -10.88
C ALA A 148 -2.97 6.33 -10.64
N ALA A 149 -3.60 6.21 -9.48
CA ALA A 149 -4.62 7.11 -9.01
C ALA A 149 -4.23 7.67 -7.64
N GLN A 150 -4.61 8.92 -7.37
CA GLN A 150 -4.39 9.54 -6.07
C GLN A 150 -5.64 10.29 -5.63
N ASN A 151 -6.06 10.05 -4.40
CA ASN A 151 -7.06 10.89 -3.73
C ASN A 151 -6.45 11.56 -2.50
N THR A 152 -6.73 12.84 -2.35
CA THR A 152 -6.31 13.68 -1.21
C THR A 152 -7.51 14.24 -0.43
N ASP A 153 -8.74 14.03 -0.91
CA ASP A 153 -9.97 14.57 -0.31
C ASP A 153 -11.02 13.45 -0.12
N TYR A 154 -11.06 12.91 1.09
CA TYR A 154 -12.04 11.90 1.52
C TYR A 154 -13.34 12.52 2.09
N GLY A 155 -13.42 13.85 2.17
CA GLY A 155 -14.54 14.54 2.81
C GLY A 155 -15.72 14.82 1.87
N THR A 156 -15.51 14.74 0.56
CA THR A 156 -16.44 15.29 -0.43
C THR A 156 -16.78 14.36 -1.60
N ASP A 157 -16.10 13.23 -1.74
CA ASP A 157 -16.21 12.33 -2.88
C ASP A 157 -16.53 10.87 -2.49
N ASP A 158 -17.39 10.20 -3.26
CA ASP A 158 -17.58 8.74 -3.24
C ASP A 158 -16.34 8.05 -3.84
N TYR A 159 -15.23 8.05 -3.11
CA TYR A 159 -13.99 7.39 -3.50
C TYR A 159 -13.88 6.03 -2.80
N HIS A 160 -13.92 4.96 -3.60
CA HIS A 160 -13.72 3.59 -3.14
C HIS A 160 -12.57 2.97 -3.91
N GLU A 161 -11.47 2.63 -3.22
CA GLU A 161 -10.25 2.09 -3.83
C GLU A 161 -10.53 0.88 -4.72
N ILE A 162 -11.36 -0.06 -4.25
CA ILE A 162 -11.74 -1.26 -5.01
C ILE A 162 -12.39 -0.88 -6.35
N ILE A 163 -13.36 0.04 -6.33
CA ILE A 163 -14.06 0.49 -7.55
C ILE A 163 -13.07 1.17 -8.51
N VAL A 164 -12.19 2.04 -7.99
CA VAL A 164 -11.18 2.73 -8.80
C VAL A 164 -10.22 1.73 -9.45
N ILE A 165 -9.80 0.70 -8.72
CA ILE A 165 -8.91 -0.34 -9.24
C ILE A 165 -9.63 -1.16 -10.33
N GLU A 166 -10.87 -1.58 -10.10
CA GLU A 166 -11.67 -2.30 -11.10
C GLU A 166 -11.90 -1.47 -12.37
N GLU A 167 -12.21 -0.18 -12.23
CA GLU A 167 -12.36 0.74 -13.35
C GLU A 167 -11.08 0.83 -14.18
N ILE A 168 -9.92 1.02 -13.54
CA ILE A 168 -8.62 1.06 -14.20
C ILE A 168 -8.33 -0.26 -14.92
N LEU A 169 -8.56 -1.41 -14.26
CA LEU A 169 -8.36 -2.74 -14.84
C LEU A 169 -9.31 -2.99 -16.03
N SER A 170 -10.48 -2.36 -16.06
CA SER A 170 -11.42 -2.38 -17.19
C SER A 170 -11.03 -1.44 -18.34
N GLY A 171 -9.95 -0.66 -18.19
CA GLY A 171 -9.45 0.30 -19.17
C GLY A 171 -10.06 1.71 -19.05
N ASN A 172 -10.82 1.99 -17.99
CA ASN A 172 -11.43 3.28 -17.72
C ASN A 172 -10.67 4.01 -16.62
N ILE A 173 -9.82 4.98 -17.00
CA ILE A 173 -9.12 5.83 -16.03
C ILE A 173 -9.85 7.17 -15.98
N HIS A 174 -10.51 7.45 -14.86
CA HIS A 174 -11.08 8.78 -14.62
C HIS A 174 -9.96 9.81 -14.41
N THR A 175 -9.88 10.82 -15.30
CA THR A 175 -8.86 11.89 -15.25
C THR A 175 -8.84 12.68 -13.94
N LYS A 176 -9.94 12.64 -13.17
CA LYS A 176 -10.06 13.29 -11.87
C LYS A 176 -9.05 12.74 -10.85
N TYR A 177 -8.76 11.45 -10.91
CA TYR A 177 -7.90 10.76 -9.95
C TYR A 177 -6.52 10.43 -10.53
N GLU A 178 -6.26 10.73 -11.81
CA GLU A 178 -5.02 10.36 -12.50
C GLU A 178 -3.77 10.93 -11.80
N TYR A 179 -2.92 10.03 -11.28
CA TYR A 179 -1.62 10.39 -10.75
C TYR A 179 -0.56 10.33 -11.85
N LYS A 180 0.25 11.40 -11.95
CA LYS A 180 1.32 11.50 -12.94
C LYS A 180 2.68 11.34 -12.28
N PHE A 181 3.38 10.26 -12.62
CA PHE A 181 4.79 10.11 -12.33
C PHE A 181 5.55 11.29 -12.95
N ARG A 182 6.23 12.09 -12.13
CA ARG A 182 7.15 13.12 -12.61
C ARG A 182 8.56 12.54 -12.64
N GLU A 183 9.26 12.72 -13.75
CA GLU A 183 10.66 12.33 -13.95
C GLU A 183 11.63 13.12 -13.06
#